data_AF-A0A413NSX9-F1
#
_entry.id   AF-A0A413NSX9-F1
#
_cell.length_a   1.000
_cell.length_b   1.000
_cell.length_c   1.000
_cell.angle_alpha   90.00
_cell.angle_beta   90.00
_cell.angle_gamma   90.00
#
_symmetry.space_group_name_H-M   'P 1'
#
loop_
_entity.id
_entity.type
_entity.pdbx_description
1 polymer ?
#
loop_
_entity_poly.entity_id
_entity_poly.type
_entity_poly.pdbx_seq_one_letter_code
_entity_poly.pdbx_strand_id
1 'polypeptide(L)' 'MEYVAKLTELFRQFRAIGVNYNQAVKELHIHFTEKKALALLYRLEKLTLELVELNRRIVELSQKLASHGSQDQRG' A
#
# COMPACT_ATOMS: atom_id res chain seq x y z
N MET A 1 5.88 -5.37 21.51
CA MET A 1 4.54 -5.93 21.18
C MET A 1 3.73 -4.97 20.32
N GLU A 2 3.55 -3.70 20.71
CA GLU A 2 2.72 -2.73 19.95
C GLU A 2 3.20 -2.47 18.51
N TYR A 3 4.51 -2.34 18.28
CA TYR A 3 5.06 -2.12 16.93
C TYR A 3 4.73 -3.25 15.95
N VAL A 4 4.91 -4.50 16.38
CA VAL A 4 4.60 -5.69 15.56
C VAL A 4 3.10 -5.76 15.26
N ALA A 5 2.25 -5.47 16.25
CA ALA A 5 0.80 -5.44 16.06
C ALA A 5 0.37 -4.38 15.03
N LYS A 6 0.94 -3.16 15.08
CA LYS A 6 0.69 -2.11 14.09
C LYS A 6 1.16 -2.51 12.69
N LEU A 7 2.30 -3.18 12.57
CA LEU A 7 2.81 -3.67 11.29
C LEU A 7 1.93 -4.78 10.71
N THR A 8 1.44 -5.70 11.54
CA THR A 8 0.49 -6.74 11.12
C THR A 8 -0.84 -6.14 10.67
N GLU A 9 -1.34 -5.12 11.36
CA GLU A 9 -2.56 -4.42 10.97
C GLU A 9 -2.39 -3.72 9.61
N LEU A 10 -1.28 -3.02 9.43
CA LEU A 10 -0.92 -2.41 8.15
C LEU A 10 -0.86 -3.45 7.02
N PHE A 11 -0.29 -4.64 7.28
CA PHE A 11 -0.25 -5.72 6.28
C PHE A 11 -1.65 -6.23 5.88
N ARG A 12 -2.59 -6.31 6.83
CA ARG A 12 -4.00 -6.65 6.52
C ARG A 12 -4.64 -5.60 5.63
N GLN A 13 -4.42 -4.32 5.92
CA GLN A 13 -4.92 -3.22 5.10
C GLN A 13 -4.36 -3.26 3.68
N PHE A 14 -3.06 -3.58 3.52
CA PHE A 14 -2.46 -3.77 2.20
C PHE A 14 -3.12 -4.86 1.37
N ARG A 15 -3.43 -6.01 1.99
CA ARG A 15 -4.15 -7.08 1.30
C ARG A 15 -5.55 -6.64 0.87
N ALA A 16 -6.26 -5.94 1.74
CA ALA A 16 -7.60 -5.42 1.42
C ALA A 16 -7.56 -4.44 0.23
N ILE A 17 -6.54 -3.57 0.16
CA ILE A 17 -6.34 -2.68 -0.99
C ILE A 17 -6.13 -3.47 -2.28
N GLY A 18 -5.31 -4.54 -2.25
CA GLY A 18 -5.09 -5.41 -3.42
C GLY A 18 -6.38 -6.08 -3.91
N VAL A 19 -7.24 -6.55 -2.99
CA VAL A 19 -8.56 -7.10 -3.33
C VAL A 19 -9.45 -6.03 -3.98
N ASN A 20 -9.50 -4.84 -3.39
CA ASN A 20 -10.31 -3.74 -3.91
C ASN A 20 -9.85 -3.27 -5.29
N TYR A 21 -8.53 -3.22 -5.53
CA TYR A 21 -7.97 -2.92 -6.85
C TYR A 21 -8.46 -3.90 -7.91
N ASN A 22 -8.35 -5.21 -7.62
CA ASN A 22 -8.78 -6.26 -8.54
C ASN A 22 -10.28 -6.18 -8.82
N GLN A 23 -11.09 -5.90 -7.80
CA GLN A 23 -12.53 -5.73 -7.98
C GLN A 23 -12.83 -4.51 -8.84
N ALA A 24 -12.21 -3.36 -8.57
CA ALA A 24 -12.43 -2.15 -9.34
C ALA A 24 -12.09 -2.36 -10.82
N VAL A 25 -10.96 -2.98 -11.15
CA VAL A 25 -10.59 -3.27 -12.55
C VAL A 25 -11.61 -4.18 -13.22
N LYS A 26 -12.11 -5.21 -12.54
CA LYS A 26 -13.17 -6.09 -13.07
C LYS A 26 -14.47 -5.33 -13.34
N GLU A 27 -14.93 -4.53 -12.38
CA GLU A 27 -16.15 -3.73 -12.52
C GLU A 27 -16.04 -2.73 -13.67
N LEU A 28 -14.88 -2.08 -13.81
CA LEU A 28 -14.59 -1.16 -14.91
C LEU A 28 -14.66 -1.85 -16.27
N HIS A 29 -14.16 -3.09 -16.36
CA HIS A 29 -14.18 -3.86 -17.60
C HIS A 29 -15.59 -4.33 -18.00
N ILE A 30 -16.43 -4.67 -17.01
CA ILE A 30 -17.76 -5.27 -17.27
C ILE A 30 -18.85 -4.20 -17.47
N HIS A 31 -18.82 -3.12 -16.69
CA HIS A 31 -19.98 -2.23 -16.55
C HIS A 31 -19.82 -0.84 -17.19
N PHE A 32 -18.62 -0.46 -17.63
CA PHE A 32 -18.36 0.89 -18.14
C PHE A 32 -18.03 0.88 -19.62
N THR A 33 -18.39 1.98 -20.30
CA THR A 33 -17.88 2.25 -21.65
C THR A 33 -16.39 2.52 -21.61
N GLU A 34 -15.69 2.22 -22.70
CA GLU A 34 -14.23 2.35 -22.80
C GLU A 34 -13.72 3.74 -22.35
N LYS A 35 -14.37 4.82 -22.80
CA LYS A 35 -14.01 6.19 -22.40
C LYS A 35 -14.12 6.42 -20.89
N LYS A 36 -15.17 5.90 -20.23
CA LYS A 36 -15.36 6.04 -18.78
C LYS A 36 -14.41 5.14 -18.01
N ALA A 37 -14.22 3.90 -18.47
CA ALA A 37 -13.28 2.96 -17.89
C ALA A 37 -11.86 3.53 -17.91
N LEU A 38 -11.42 4.09 -19.04
CA LEU A 38 -10.09 4.70 -19.18
C LEU A 38 -9.89 5.88 -18.22
N ALA A 39 -10.87 6.77 -18.08
CA ALA A 39 -10.79 7.89 -17.13
C ALA A 39 -10.65 7.42 -15.67
N LEU A 40 -11.37 6.37 -15.29
CA LEU A 40 -11.31 5.79 -13.95
C LEU A 40 -10.01 4.99 -13.73
N LEU A 41 -9.51 4.31 -14.76
CA LEU A 41 -8.21 3.62 -14.72
C LEU A 41 -7.05 4.61 -14.52
N TYR A 42 -7.07 5.77 -15.18
CA TYR A 42 -6.05 6.81 -14.92
C TYR A 42 -6.07 7.31 -13.48
N ARG A 43 -7.25 7.39 -12.86
CA ARG A 43 -7.34 7.73 -11.43
C ARG A 43 -6.81 6.61 -10.55
N LEU A 44 -7.14 5.35 -10.88
CA LEU A 44 -6.67 4.18 -10.16
C LEU A 44 -5.14 4.05 -10.23
N GLU A 45 -4.55 4.33 -11.39
CA GLU A 45 -3.09 4.36 -11.60
C GLU A 45 -2.42 5.39 -10.68
N LYS A 46 -2.94 6.62 -10.62
CA LYS A 46 -2.41 7.67 -9.73
C LYS A 46 -2.43 7.24 -8.26
N LEU A 47 -3.55 6.70 -7.79
CA LEU A 47 -3.66 6.19 -6.42
C LEU A 47 -2.69 5.02 -6.16
N THR A 48 -2.44 4.18 -7.16
CA THR A 48 -1.49 3.08 -7.06
C THR A 48 -0.05 3.59 -6.94
N LEU A 49 0.31 4.66 -7.67
CA LEU A 49 1.61 5.32 -7.53
C LEU A 49 1.80 5.93 -6.14
N GLU A 50 0.79 6.64 -5.62
CA GLU A 50 0.82 7.17 -4.25
C GLU A 50 1.03 6.07 -3.21
N LEU A 51 0.37 4.91 -3.39
CA LEU A 51 0.55 3.75 -2.52
C LEU A 51 1.96 3.17 -2.59
N VAL A 52 2.60 3.17 -3.76
CA VAL A 52 4.00 2.73 -3.91
C VAL A 52 4.95 3.64 -3.15
N GLU A 53 4.77 4.96 -3.25
CA GLU A 53 5.61 5.92 -2.51
C GLU A 53 5.43 5.79 -0.99
N LEU A 54 4.18 5.61 -0.54
CA LEU A 54 3.88 5.36 0.88
C LEU A 54 4.56 4.08 1.38
N ASN A 55 4.52 3.00 0.58
CA ASN A 55 5.21 1.74 0.89
C ASN A 55 6.72 1.92 1.05
N ARG A 56 7.37 2.63 0.12
CA ARG A 56 8.82 2.89 0.20
C ARG A 56 9.17 3.59 1.52
N ARG A 57 8.40 4.61 1.89
CA ARG A 57 8.61 5.35 3.13
C ARG A 57 8.42 4.49 4.38
N ILE A 58 7.46 3.57 4.38
CA ILE A 58 7.26 2.61 5.47
C ILE A 58 8.47 1.68 5.62
N VAL A 59 9.00 1.16 4.51
CA VAL A 59 10.19 0.28 4.53
C VAL A 59 11.41 1.03 5.05
N GLU A 60 11.65 2.25 4.56
CA GLU A 60 12.76 3.10 5.02
C GLU A 60 12.68 3.39 6.52
N LEU A 61 11.50 3.75 7.03
CA LEU A 61 11.28 3.99 8.46
C LEU A 61 11.51 2.71 9.28
N SER A 62 11.03 1.57 8.79
CA SER A 62 11.22 0.28 9.47
C SER A 62 12.70 -0.10 9.56
N GLN A 63 13.47 0.14 8.50
CA GLN A 63 14.93 -0.08 8.50
C GLN A 63 15.66 0.85 9.47
N LYS A 64 15.29 2.14 9.51
CA LYS A 64 15.85 3.11 10.47
C LYS A 64 15.57 2.72 11.92
N LEU A 65 14.36 2.26 12.23
CA LEU A 65 14.00 1.77 13.57
C LEU A 65 14.82 0.53 13.97
N ALA A 66 15.00 -0.42 13.04
CA ALA A 66 15.80 -1.62 13.27
C ALA A 66 17.29 -1.31 13.50
N SER A 67 17.85 -0.34 12.77
CA SER A 67 19.25 0.05 12.95
C SER A 67 19.50 0.79 14.28
N HIS A 68 18.60 1.69 14.68
CA HIS A 68 18.73 2.41 15.96
C HIS A 68 18.60 1.47 17.17
N GLY A 69 17.65 0.52 17.14
CA GLY A 69 17.50 -0.48 18.21
C GLY A 69 18.72 -1.40 18.38
N SER A 70 19.58 -1.50 17.36
CA SER A 70 20.82 -2.30 17.39
C SER A 70 22.02 -1.51 17.94
N GLN A 71 21.96 -0.17 17.93
CA GLN A 71 23.02 0.70 18.47
C GLN A 71 22.88 0.91 19.98
N ASP A 72 21.65 1.00 20.50
CA ASP A 72 21.39 1.16 21.95
C ASP A 72 21.74 -0.08 22.80
N GLN A 73 21.89 -1.26 22.19
CA GLN A 73 22.30 -2.50 22.90
C GLN A 73 23.83 -2.68 23.01
N ARG A 74 24.64 -1.74 22.49
CA ARG A 74 26.11 -1.78 22.56
C ARG A 74 26.71 -0.69 23.46
N GLY A 75 25.89 0.05 24.20
CA GLY A 75 26.29 1.08 25.17
C GLY A 75 26.16 0.60 26.60
#